data_AF-A0A317HIZ5-F1
#
_entry.id   AF-A0A317HIZ5-F1
#
_cell.length_a   1.000
_cell.length_b   1.000
_cell.length_c   1.000
_cell.angle_alpha   90.00
_cell.angle_beta   90.00
_cell.angle_gamma   90.00
#
_symmetry.space_group_name_H-M   'P 1'
#
loop_
_entity.id
_entity.type
_entity.pdbx_description
1 polymer ?
#
loop_
_entity_poly.entity_id
_entity_poly.type
_entity_poly.pdbx_seq_one_letter_code
_entity_poly.pdbx_strand_id
1 'polypeptide(L)'
;MIKPLFFALLLATLTDPARAQHQHPEIFGEPTVVTAGAQRIETLWTEASGKWSDAGKNMGTTSSHVECYKKFGFCFQAEAYFLADQAWVNTTTLDILRWDDRELIAVDSSPPCQVNQIRFDFKTKQVSVTESPKGETKDPFCKDVKATTAYLGGVKDELRRKQ
;
A
#
# COMPACT_ATOMS: atom_id res chain seq x y z
N MET A 1 -7.93 71.60 -13.77
CA MET A 1 -7.14 71.31 -12.55
C MET A 1 -6.94 69.80 -12.45
N ILE A 2 -5.71 69.37 -12.16
CA ILE A 2 -5.17 68.01 -12.37
C ILE A 2 -4.95 67.30 -11.03
N LYS A 3 -5.48 66.06 -10.89
CA LYS A 3 -5.12 64.89 -10.01
C LYS A 3 -5.13 65.05 -8.46
N PRO A 4 -5.08 63.95 -7.64
CA PRO A 4 -5.04 62.49 -7.95
C PRO A 4 -6.22 61.70 -7.31
N LEU A 5 -6.77 60.61 -7.86
CA LEU A 5 -6.20 59.25 -8.06
C LEU A 5 -5.72 58.58 -6.76
N PHE A 6 -6.66 57.97 -6.01
CA PHE A 6 -6.36 56.93 -5.04
C PHE A 6 -7.04 55.63 -5.46
N PHE A 7 -6.23 54.77 -6.08
CA PHE A 7 -6.50 53.37 -6.38
C PHE A 7 -6.47 52.60 -5.05
N ALA A 8 -7.63 52.22 -4.52
CA ALA A 8 -7.70 51.21 -3.46
C ALA A 8 -7.79 49.83 -4.12
N LEU A 9 -6.62 49.25 -4.36
CA LEU A 9 -6.44 47.88 -4.84
C LEU A 9 -6.78 46.94 -3.67
N LEU A 10 -8.01 46.45 -3.57
CA LEU A 10 -8.31 45.31 -2.69
C LEU A 10 -7.64 44.07 -3.31
N LEU A 11 -6.44 43.74 -2.83
CA LEU A 11 -5.91 42.38 -2.94
C LEU A 11 -6.82 41.47 -2.10
N ALA A 12 -7.79 40.85 -2.75
CA ALA A 12 -8.35 39.60 -2.25
C ALA A 12 -7.26 38.54 -2.40
N THR A 13 -6.40 38.43 -1.38
CA THR A 13 -5.50 37.29 -1.24
C THR A 13 -6.37 36.05 -1.15
N LEU A 14 -6.37 35.26 -2.22
CA LEU A 14 -6.79 33.87 -2.23
C LEU A 14 -5.93 33.15 -1.20
N THR A 15 -6.36 33.13 0.06
CA THR A 15 -5.95 32.11 1.01
C THR A 15 -6.67 30.85 0.57
N ASP A 16 -6.17 30.21 -0.49
CA ASP A 16 -6.42 28.79 -0.67
C ASP A 16 -5.78 28.15 0.56
N PRO A 17 -6.56 27.65 1.55
CA PRO A 17 -5.95 26.77 2.52
C PRO A 17 -5.41 25.65 1.67
N ALA A 18 -4.10 25.44 1.72
CA ALA A 18 -3.45 24.29 1.14
C ALA A 18 -4.42 23.13 1.35
N ARG A 19 -5.01 22.63 0.25
CA ARG A 19 -5.75 21.39 0.28
C ARG A 19 -4.71 20.40 0.73
N ALA A 20 -4.59 20.21 2.04
CA ALA A 20 -4.12 18.99 2.62
C ALA A 20 -4.97 17.98 1.87
N GLN A 21 -4.36 17.30 0.90
CA GLN A 21 -4.97 16.15 0.26
C GLN A 21 -5.41 15.34 1.46
N HIS A 22 -6.72 15.27 1.71
CA HIS A 22 -7.23 14.34 2.68
C HIS A 22 -6.66 13.01 2.21
N GLN A 23 -5.65 12.51 2.92
CA GLN A 23 -5.11 11.18 2.73
C GLN A 23 -6.25 10.29 3.18
N HIS A 24 -7.19 10.05 2.26
CA HIS A 24 -8.14 8.98 2.42
C HIS A 24 -7.26 7.74 2.33
N PRO A 25 -7.13 6.94 3.39
CA PRO A 25 -6.43 5.68 3.25
C PRO A 25 -7.17 4.90 2.16
N GLU A 26 -6.52 4.75 1.01
CA GLU A 26 -7.04 3.97 -0.11
C GLU A 26 -6.91 2.51 0.30
N ILE A 27 -7.94 1.99 0.97
CA ILE A 27 -7.96 0.62 1.49
C ILE A 27 -7.84 -0.38 0.34
N PHE A 28 -8.44 -0.02 -0.79
CA PHE A 28 -8.50 -0.81 -1.99
C PHE A 28 -8.82 0.09 -3.19
N GLY A 29 -7.85 0.30 -4.06
CA GLY A 29 -8.02 0.98 -5.34
C GLY A 29 -8.52 0.01 -6.38
N GLU A 30 -9.70 0.27 -6.94
CA GLU A 30 -10.22 -0.52 -8.05
C GLU A 30 -9.22 -0.50 -9.22
N PRO A 31 -9.02 -1.63 -9.93
CA PRO A 31 -8.10 -1.65 -11.06
C PRO A 31 -8.45 -0.58 -12.11
N THR A 32 -7.49 0.29 -12.42
CA THR A 32 -7.63 1.38 -13.38
C THR A 32 -6.45 1.41 -14.35
N VAL A 33 -6.66 1.97 -15.54
CA VAL A 33 -5.57 2.13 -16.52
C VAL A 33 -4.82 3.41 -16.17
N VAL A 34 -3.51 3.27 -15.93
CA VAL A 34 -2.60 4.38 -15.68
C VAL A 34 -1.43 4.35 -16.66
N THR A 35 -0.73 5.47 -16.73
CA THR A 35 0.46 5.63 -17.56
C THR A 35 1.70 5.65 -16.66
N ALA A 36 2.62 4.71 -16.85
CA ALA A 36 3.78 4.54 -16.00
C ALA A 36 5.11 4.67 -16.75
N GLY A 37 6.11 5.21 -16.05
CA GLY A 37 7.48 5.41 -16.54
C GLY A 37 7.66 6.55 -17.56
N ALA A 38 8.90 6.84 -17.92
CA ALA A 38 9.25 7.92 -18.85
C ALA A 38 8.66 7.72 -20.26
N GLN A 39 8.49 6.46 -20.68
CA GLN A 39 7.91 6.10 -21.97
C GLN A 39 6.38 6.13 -21.98
N ARG A 40 5.73 6.47 -20.87
CA ARG A 40 4.27 6.57 -20.75
C ARG A 40 3.56 5.29 -21.19
N ILE A 41 3.94 4.17 -20.59
CA ILE A 41 3.35 2.88 -20.93
C ILE A 41 2.03 2.74 -20.19
N GLU A 42 0.94 2.53 -20.94
CA GLU A 42 -0.36 2.18 -20.37
C GLU A 42 -0.31 0.79 -19.72
N THR A 43 -0.79 0.71 -18.49
CA THR A 43 -0.90 -0.53 -17.72
C THR A 43 -2.12 -0.48 -16.80
N LEU A 44 -2.74 -1.64 -16.57
CA LEU A 44 -3.68 -1.78 -15.48
C LEU A 44 -2.90 -1.69 -14.16
N TRP A 45 -3.45 -0.93 -13.21
CA TRP A 45 -2.86 -0.62 -11.92
C TRP A 45 -3.92 -0.73 -10.82
N THR A 46 -3.51 -1.18 -9.65
CA THR A 46 -4.33 -1.25 -8.43
C THR A 46 -3.43 -1.01 -7.23
N GLU A 47 -3.98 -0.44 -6.17
CA GLU A 47 -3.25 -0.23 -4.93
C GLU A 47 -4.08 -0.60 -3.71
N ALA A 48 -3.42 -0.77 -2.57
CA ALA A 48 -4.07 -0.91 -1.29
C ALA A 48 -3.17 -0.39 -0.17
N SER A 49 -3.77 0.30 0.79
CA SER A 49 -3.11 0.92 1.93
C SER A 49 -3.86 0.60 3.20
N GLY A 50 -3.14 0.18 4.24
CA GLY A 50 -3.78 -0.11 5.50
C GLY A 50 -2.82 -0.68 6.53
N LYS A 51 -3.39 -1.23 7.58
CA LYS A 51 -2.69 -1.92 8.66
C LYS A 51 -3.01 -3.40 8.57
N TRP A 52 -2.00 -4.24 8.77
CA TRP A 52 -2.22 -5.68 8.83
C TRP A 52 -3.02 -6.08 10.07
N SER A 53 -3.88 -7.08 9.95
CA SER A 53 -4.78 -7.50 11.05
C SER A 53 -4.05 -8.03 12.29
N ASP A 54 -2.80 -8.46 12.15
CA ASP A 54 -1.91 -9.00 13.19
C ASP A 54 -0.96 -7.97 13.80
N ALA A 55 -0.96 -6.73 13.29
CA ALA A 55 -0.13 -5.61 13.72
C ALA A 55 -0.25 -5.16 15.20
N GLY A 56 -1.24 -5.66 15.95
CA GLY A 56 -1.44 -5.29 17.35
C GLY A 56 -1.76 -3.79 17.56
N LYS A 57 -1.19 -3.18 18.62
CA LYS A 57 -1.50 -1.80 19.07
C LYS A 57 -0.67 -0.70 18.38
N ASN A 58 0.39 -1.03 17.64
CA ASN A 58 1.33 -0.04 17.10
C ASN A 58 0.90 0.45 15.71
N MET A 59 -0.15 1.27 15.68
CA MET A 59 -0.96 1.57 14.49
C MET A 59 -0.21 2.23 13.31
N GLY A 60 0.85 3.01 13.55
CA GLY A 60 1.59 3.70 12.48
C GLY A 60 2.81 2.94 11.95
N THR A 61 3.36 2.02 12.74
CA THR A 61 4.63 1.31 12.43
C THR A 61 4.40 -0.12 11.99
N THR A 62 3.22 -0.40 11.45
CA THR A 62 2.78 -1.73 10.96
C THR A 62 1.75 -1.56 9.84
N SER A 63 1.82 -0.41 9.17
CA SER A 63 1.02 -0.11 7.99
C SER A 63 1.78 -0.49 6.74
N SER A 64 1.06 -0.89 5.72
CA SER A 64 1.60 -1.27 4.42
C SER A 64 0.86 -0.52 3.32
N HIS A 65 1.60 -0.20 2.28
CA HIS A 65 1.11 0.31 1.01
C HIS A 65 1.61 -0.61 -0.08
N VAL A 66 0.70 -1.07 -0.94
CA VAL A 66 0.99 -2.02 -2.01
C VAL A 66 0.45 -1.45 -3.31
N GLU A 67 1.30 -1.30 -4.32
CA GLU A 67 0.92 -0.92 -5.68
C GLU A 67 1.28 -2.03 -6.65
N CYS A 68 0.41 -2.33 -7.61
CA CYS A 68 0.64 -3.39 -8.58
C CYS A 68 0.47 -2.91 -10.01
N TYR A 69 1.32 -3.38 -10.93
CA TYR A 69 1.30 -2.97 -12.34
C TYR A 69 1.24 -4.19 -13.26
N LYS A 70 0.08 -4.41 -13.90
CA LYS A 70 -0.21 -5.66 -14.63
C LYS A 70 0.75 -5.92 -15.79
N LYS A 71 1.03 -4.90 -16.58
CA LYS A 71 1.87 -5.02 -17.76
C LYS A 71 3.36 -5.25 -17.42
N PHE A 72 3.80 -4.76 -16.27
CA PHE A 72 5.17 -4.95 -15.81
C PHE A 72 5.36 -6.22 -14.98
N GLY A 73 4.26 -6.86 -14.54
CA GLY A 73 4.32 -8.14 -13.87
C GLY A 73 4.84 -8.09 -12.43
N PHE A 74 4.80 -6.92 -11.77
CA PHE A 74 5.24 -6.79 -10.39
C PHE A 74 4.30 -5.93 -9.54
N CYS A 75 4.38 -6.14 -8.23
CA CYS A 75 3.89 -5.23 -7.21
C CYS A 75 5.06 -4.65 -6.41
N PHE A 76 4.90 -3.42 -5.94
CA PHE A 76 5.77 -2.78 -4.98
C PHE A 76 5.03 -2.71 -3.65
N GLN A 77 5.68 -3.15 -2.57
CA GLN A 77 5.17 -3.04 -1.21
C GLN A 77 6.11 -2.17 -0.40
N ALA A 78 5.56 -1.17 0.29
CA ALA A 78 6.23 -0.41 1.33
C ALA A 78 5.57 -0.72 2.67
N GLU A 79 6.32 -1.32 3.59
CA GLU A 79 5.86 -1.69 4.93
C GLU A 79 6.59 -0.89 6.00
N ALA A 80 5.84 -0.17 6.82
CA ALA A 80 6.38 0.50 7.99
C ALA A 80 6.60 -0.52 9.11
N TYR A 81 7.75 -0.44 9.77
CA TYR A 81 8.08 -1.23 10.96
C TYR A 81 8.77 -0.37 12.03
N PHE A 82 8.80 -0.86 13.27
CA PHE A 82 9.50 -0.21 14.39
C PHE A 82 10.65 -1.09 14.86
N LEU A 83 11.86 -0.54 14.86
CA LEU A 83 13.05 -1.26 15.29
C LEU A 83 14.00 -0.29 16.01
N ALA A 84 14.51 -0.70 17.17
CA ALA A 84 15.44 0.07 17.99
C ALA A 84 14.96 1.52 18.27
N ASP A 85 13.70 1.64 18.70
CA ASP A 85 13.03 2.90 19.00
C ASP A 85 12.92 3.89 17.83
N GLN A 86 13.06 3.40 16.60
CA GLN A 86 13.00 4.19 15.37
C GLN A 86 11.99 3.60 14.39
N ALA A 87 11.38 4.49 13.61
CA ALA A 87 10.51 4.11 12.50
C ALA A 87 11.36 3.80 11.26
N TRP A 88 11.05 2.68 10.63
CA TRP A 88 11.71 2.22 9.42
C TRP A 88 10.67 1.86 8.36
N VAL A 89 11.12 1.79 7.11
CA VAL A 89 10.33 1.31 5.99
C VAL A 89 11.10 0.20 5.30
N ASN A 90 10.46 -0.95 5.14
CA ASN A 90 10.93 -2.01 4.28
C ASN A 90 10.24 -1.88 2.92
N THR A 91 10.99 -2.06 1.84
CA THR A 91 10.44 -2.01 0.48
C THR A 91 10.74 -3.32 -0.23
N THR A 92 9.70 -3.96 -0.74
CA THR A 92 9.77 -5.26 -1.38
C THR A 92 9.13 -5.21 -2.75
N THR A 93 9.73 -5.88 -3.73
CA THR A 93 9.11 -6.15 -5.03
C THR A 93 8.57 -7.56 -5.04
N LEU A 94 7.32 -7.73 -5.43
CA LEU A 94 6.67 -9.03 -5.57
C LEU A 94 6.39 -9.33 -7.05
N ASP A 95 6.65 -10.55 -7.48
CA ASP A 95 6.36 -10.99 -8.84
C ASP A 95 4.89 -11.40 -8.98
N ILE A 96 4.18 -10.86 -9.97
CA ILE A 96 2.78 -11.19 -10.21
C ILE A 96 2.70 -12.57 -10.89
N LEU A 97 2.09 -13.52 -10.20
CA LEU A 97 1.82 -14.86 -10.74
C LEU A 97 0.49 -14.91 -11.49
N ARG A 98 -0.50 -14.14 -11.03
CA ARG A 98 -1.84 -14.12 -11.63
C ARG A 98 -2.51 -12.77 -11.42
N TRP A 99 -3.19 -12.29 -12.46
CA TRP A 99 -4.07 -11.13 -12.39
C TRP A 99 -5.23 -11.28 -13.38
N ASP A 100 -6.39 -11.65 -12.85
CA ASP A 100 -7.67 -11.77 -13.57
C ASP A 100 -8.73 -10.83 -13.00
N ASP A 101 -10.00 -11.01 -13.40
CA ASP A 101 -11.14 -10.21 -12.95
C ASP A 101 -11.57 -10.51 -11.51
N ARG A 102 -11.10 -11.61 -10.93
CA ARG A 102 -11.45 -12.06 -9.57
C ARG A 102 -10.35 -11.75 -8.58
N GLU A 103 -9.10 -11.94 -8.98
CA GLU A 103 -7.98 -11.78 -8.07
C GLU A 103 -6.64 -11.40 -8.73
N LEU A 104 -5.79 -10.81 -7.90
CA LEU A 104 -4.36 -10.67 -8.13
C LEU A 104 -3.62 -11.51 -7.10
N ILE A 105 -2.59 -12.25 -7.53
CA ILE A 105 -1.63 -12.95 -6.67
C ILE A 105 -0.21 -12.54 -7.07
N ALA A 106 0.55 -12.04 -6.11
CA ALA A 106 1.96 -11.72 -6.25
C ALA A 106 2.78 -12.37 -5.13
N VAL A 107 4.03 -12.72 -5.41
CA VAL A 107 4.90 -13.44 -4.48
C VAL A 107 6.26 -12.78 -4.31
N ASP A 108 6.77 -12.81 -3.10
CA ASP A 108 8.17 -12.56 -2.78
C ASP A 108 8.79 -13.86 -2.24
N SER A 109 9.81 -14.34 -2.94
CA SER A 109 10.58 -15.51 -2.56
C SER A 109 12.04 -15.17 -2.25
N SER A 110 12.36 -13.91 -1.99
CA SER A 110 13.70 -13.50 -1.54
C SER A 110 14.04 -13.99 -0.12
N PRO A 111 13.13 -14.09 0.87
CA PRO A 111 13.48 -14.55 2.20
C PRO A 111 13.92 -16.02 2.19
N PRO A 112 14.94 -16.43 2.96
CA PRO A 112 15.49 -17.79 2.89
C PRO A 112 14.51 -18.86 3.37
N CYS A 113 13.67 -18.55 4.35
CA CYS A 113 12.84 -19.53 5.05
C CYS A 113 11.37 -19.55 4.65
N GLN A 114 10.89 -18.53 3.95
CA GLN A 114 9.48 -18.37 3.63
C GLN A 114 9.25 -17.76 2.25
N VAL A 115 8.04 -17.98 1.74
CA VAL A 115 7.48 -17.27 0.60
C VAL A 115 6.36 -16.41 1.13
N ASN A 116 6.41 -15.12 0.82
CA ASN A 116 5.34 -14.19 1.12
C ASN A 116 4.46 -14.08 -0.13
N GLN A 117 3.14 -14.18 0.05
CA GLN A 117 2.18 -14.06 -1.03
C GLN A 117 1.18 -12.96 -0.68
N ILE A 118 1.07 -11.96 -1.54
CA ILE A 118 -0.02 -10.98 -1.47
C ILE A 118 -1.12 -11.40 -2.42
N ARG A 119 -2.36 -11.31 -1.94
CA ARG A 119 -3.57 -11.56 -2.72
C ARG A 119 -4.51 -10.38 -2.62
N PHE A 120 -4.96 -9.86 -3.75
CA PHE A 120 -6.10 -8.96 -3.84
C PHE A 120 -7.31 -9.79 -4.30
N ASP A 121 -8.37 -9.79 -3.51
CA ASP A 121 -9.68 -10.31 -3.90
C ASP A 121 -10.54 -9.13 -4.35
N PHE A 122 -10.73 -8.99 -5.66
CA PHE A 122 -11.49 -7.88 -6.25
C PHE A 122 -12.99 -7.97 -5.93
N LYS A 123 -13.51 -9.17 -5.65
CA LYS A 123 -14.92 -9.37 -5.33
C LYS A 123 -15.24 -8.93 -3.90
N THR A 124 -14.37 -9.30 -2.95
CA THR A 124 -14.57 -8.98 -1.53
C THR A 124 -13.89 -7.67 -1.10
N LYS A 125 -13.11 -7.06 -2.01
CA LYS A 125 -12.32 -5.84 -1.76
C LYS A 125 -11.39 -6.00 -0.57
N GLN A 126 -10.70 -7.12 -0.54
CA GLN A 126 -9.83 -7.52 0.55
C GLN A 126 -8.43 -7.79 0.01
N VAL A 127 -7.43 -7.33 0.76
CA VAL A 127 -6.03 -7.70 0.52
C VAL A 127 -5.56 -8.55 1.69
N SER A 128 -4.86 -9.63 1.38
CA SER A 128 -4.23 -10.49 2.38
C SER A 128 -2.77 -10.75 2.05
N VAL A 129 -1.95 -10.87 3.08
CA VAL A 129 -0.60 -11.44 2.98
C VAL A 129 -0.61 -12.82 3.64
N THR A 130 -0.02 -13.79 2.98
CA THR A 130 0.23 -15.13 3.54
C THR A 130 1.72 -15.39 3.52
N GLU A 131 2.28 -15.73 4.67
CA GLU A 131 3.65 -16.22 4.78
C GLU A 131 3.58 -17.73 4.84
N SER A 132 4.38 -18.42 4.04
CA SER A 132 4.41 -19.89 4.00
C SER A 132 5.84 -20.40 4.04
N PRO A 133 6.13 -21.47 4.79
CA PRO A 133 7.48 -22.02 4.86
C PRO A 133 7.93 -22.52 3.50
N LYS A 134 9.20 -22.27 3.17
CA LYS A 134 9.87 -22.82 1.99
C LYS A 134 10.27 -24.27 2.21
N GLY A 135 9.31 -25.19 2.17
CA GLY A 135 9.54 -26.65 2.13
C GLY A 135 10.66 -27.16 3.07
N GLU A 136 11.32 -28.26 2.68
CA GLU A 136 12.55 -28.68 3.34
C GLU A 136 13.71 -27.77 2.91
N THR A 137 14.21 -26.99 3.87
CA THR A 137 15.41 -26.18 3.72
C THR A 137 16.54 -26.77 4.57
N LYS A 138 17.77 -26.71 4.04
CA LYS A 138 18.99 -27.14 4.75
C LYS A 138 19.47 -26.10 5.77
N ASP A 139 18.85 -24.92 5.78
CA ASP A 139 19.23 -23.82 6.66
C ASP A 139 18.70 -24.08 8.09
N PRO A 140 19.59 -24.21 9.10
CA PRO A 140 19.19 -24.46 10.47
C PRO A 140 18.37 -23.32 11.10
N PHE A 141 18.39 -22.10 10.55
CA PHE A 141 17.61 -20.95 11.02
C PHE A 141 16.14 -21.01 10.60
N CYS A 142 15.78 -21.84 9.63
CA CYS A 142 14.41 -21.95 9.14
C CYS A 142 13.55 -22.95 9.91
N LYS A 143 14.05 -23.45 11.04
CA LYS A 143 13.26 -24.29 11.95
C LYS A 143 12.11 -23.44 12.51
N ASP A 144 10.92 -24.03 12.58
CA ASP A 144 9.72 -23.46 13.20
C ASP A 144 8.98 -22.34 12.44
N VAL A 145 9.28 -22.10 11.15
CA VAL A 145 8.44 -21.22 10.33
C VAL A 145 7.06 -21.84 10.12
N LYS A 146 6.02 -21.11 10.56
CA LYS A 146 4.61 -21.51 10.41
C LYS A 146 3.93 -20.62 9.40
N ALA A 147 2.96 -21.20 8.69
CA ALA A 147 2.14 -20.40 7.80
C ALA A 147 1.26 -19.43 8.61
N THR A 148 1.24 -18.17 8.19
CA THR A 148 0.42 -17.11 8.78
C THR A 148 -0.35 -16.39 7.67
N THR A 149 -1.50 -15.81 8.02
CA THR A 149 -2.26 -14.95 7.10
C THR A 149 -2.74 -13.72 7.85
N ALA A 150 -2.48 -12.56 7.28
CA ALA A 150 -2.99 -11.28 7.75
C ALA A 150 -3.76 -10.56 6.64
N TYR A 151 -4.70 -9.71 7.03
CA TYR A 151 -5.54 -8.94 6.12
C TYR A 151 -5.23 -7.46 6.26
N LEU A 152 -5.11 -6.77 5.14
CA LEU A 152 -4.92 -5.33 5.11
C LEU A 152 -6.26 -4.66 5.39
N GLY A 153 -6.38 -4.06 6.57
CA GLY A 153 -7.55 -3.29 6.96
C GLY A 153 -7.25 -1.78 6.93
N GLY A 154 -8.25 -0.97 6.63
CA GLY A 154 -8.15 0.49 6.76
C GLY A 154 -8.75 1.02 8.06
N VAL A 155 -8.59 2.33 8.31
CA VAL A 155 -9.18 3.05 9.46
C VAL A 155 -10.69 2.80 9.61
N LYS A 156 -11.41 2.63 8.49
CA LYS A 156 -12.87 2.34 8.49
C LYS A 156 -13.22 0.99 9.12
N ASP A 157 -12.42 -0.05 8.93
CA ASP A 157 -12.72 -1.38 9.49
C ASP A 157 -12.47 -1.41 11.01
N GLU A 158 -11.55 -0.59 11.52
CA GLU A 158 -11.34 -0.43 12.95
C GLU A 158 -12.51 0.32 13.63
N LEU A 159 -13.06 1.37 12.99
CA LEU A 159 -14.25 2.06 13.51
C LEU A 159 -15.47 1.14 13.60
N ARG A 160 -15.59 0.22 12.63
CA ARG A 160 -16.71 -0.72 12.54
C ARG A 160 -16.61 -1.88 13.54
N ARG A 161 -15.40 -2.25 13.99
CA ARG A 161 -15.18 -3.26 15.05
C ARG A 161 -15.30 -2.71 16.48
N LYS A 162 -15.26 -1.39 16.66
CA LYS A 162 -15.36 -0.73 17.98
C LYS A 162 -16.79 -0.26 18.32
N GLN A 163 -17.74 -0.46 17.40
CA GLN A 163 -19.18 -0.26 17.60
C GLN A 163 -19.85 -1.59 17.96
#